data_AF-A0A167EMB1-F1
#
_entry.id   AF-A0A167EMB1-F1
#
_cell.length_a   1.000
_cell.length_b   1.000
_cell.length_c   1.000
_cell.angle_alpha   90.00
_cell.angle_beta   90.00
_cell.angle_gamma   90.00
#
_symmetry.space_group_name_H-M   'P 1'
#
loop_
_entity.id
_entity.type
_entity.pdbx_description
1 polymer ?
#
loop_
_entity_poly.entity_id
_entity_poly.type
_entity_poly.pdbx_seq_one_letter_code
_entity_poly.pdbx_strand_id
1 'polypeptide(L)'
;MCACNEKASEKRVNTLETTSEATPLKNSETPTGKVNATQIQKQLQGVWKEAEYPFRKVEFKDWMVKLTEEGVSGSSTFETYALAGSCRFANTNIKDVTPTTLLLTLTESERCEKMNLTDTTLTLSGFNTSSNANYEIVYLKQ
;
A
#
# COMPACT_ATOMS: atom_id res chain seq x y z
N MET A 1 -1.86 -59.51 39.35
CA MET A 1 -2.78 -58.79 40.26
C MET A 1 -3.34 -57.59 39.52
N CYS A 2 -4.68 -57.46 39.54
CA CYS A 2 -5.54 -56.30 39.19
C CYS A 2 -5.34 -55.62 37.81
N ALA A 3 -6.23 -55.66 36.82
CA ALA A 3 -7.69 -55.43 36.74
C ALA A 3 -8.17 -53.98 36.95
N CYS A 4 -8.89 -53.48 35.93
CA CYS A 4 -9.89 -52.37 35.92
C CYS A 4 -9.36 -50.92 35.97
N ASN A 5 -9.98 -49.90 35.34
CA ASN A 5 -11.29 -49.81 34.69
C ASN A 5 -11.41 -48.57 33.79
N GLU A 6 -12.38 -48.65 32.88
CA GLU A 6 -13.01 -47.57 32.10
C GLU A 6 -13.59 -46.44 32.98
N LYS A 7 -13.77 -45.24 32.39
CA LYS A 7 -15.06 -44.53 32.42
C LYS A 7 -15.14 -43.36 31.42
N ALA A 8 -16.26 -43.35 30.72
CA ALA A 8 -16.75 -42.40 29.72
C ALA A 8 -17.32 -41.10 30.32
N SER A 9 -17.49 -40.09 29.46
CA SER A 9 -18.47 -38.99 29.53
C SER A 9 -18.28 -38.13 28.26
N GLU A 10 -18.92 -38.43 27.13
CA GLU A 10 -20.24 -37.95 26.68
C GLU A 10 -20.56 -36.46 26.97
N LYS A 11 -20.50 -35.63 25.92
CA LYS A 11 -21.56 -34.65 25.62
C LYS A 11 -21.76 -34.46 24.11
N ARG A 12 -22.82 -35.13 23.65
CA ARG A 12 -23.78 -34.78 22.58
C ARG A 12 -24.23 -33.30 22.70
N VAL A 13 -24.73 -32.54 21.70
CA VAL A 13 -25.33 -32.82 20.38
C VAL A 13 -25.60 -31.50 19.63
N ASN A 14 -25.56 -31.59 18.29
CA ASN A 14 -26.30 -30.91 17.21
C ASN A 14 -26.51 -29.37 17.17
N THR A 15 -26.11 -28.72 16.06
CA THR A 15 -26.83 -28.55 14.77
C THR A 15 -27.82 -27.39 14.84
N LEU A 16 -27.59 -26.31 14.08
CA LEU A 16 -28.32 -26.04 12.83
C LEU A 16 -27.86 -24.74 12.17
N GLU A 17 -27.88 -24.82 10.85
CA GLU A 17 -27.58 -23.82 9.83
C GLU A 17 -28.39 -22.52 10.01
N THR A 18 -27.80 -21.39 9.61
CA THR A 18 -28.51 -20.39 8.80
C THR A 18 -27.50 -19.61 7.97
N THR A 19 -27.61 -19.83 6.66
CA THR A 19 -27.15 -19.06 5.53
C THR A 19 -27.28 -17.54 5.74
N SER A 20 -26.20 -16.80 5.53
CA SER A 20 -26.29 -15.51 4.84
C SER A 20 -25.07 -15.31 3.95
N GLU A 21 -25.40 -15.37 2.67
CA GLU A 21 -24.68 -15.00 1.48
C GLU A 21 -24.07 -13.59 1.56
N ALA A 22 -22.77 -13.48 1.28
CA ALA A 22 -22.14 -12.29 0.69
C ALA A 22 -20.75 -12.66 0.13
N THR A 23 -20.74 -12.94 -1.17
CA THR A 23 -19.66 -12.68 -2.15
C THR A 23 -18.30 -13.39 -1.95
N PRO A 24 -17.92 -14.31 -2.86
CA PRO A 24 -16.54 -14.79 -2.92
C PRO A 24 -15.64 -13.64 -3.40
N LEU A 25 -14.76 -13.16 -2.52
CA LEU A 25 -13.56 -12.41 -2.88
C LEU A 25 -12.72 -13.30 -3.80
N LYS A 26 -12.97 -13.18 -5.10
CA LYS A 26 -12.26 -13.92 -6.15
C LYS A 26 -10.94 -13.21 -6.42
N ASN A 27 -9.89 -13.90 -5.98
CA ASN A 27 -8.51 -13.85 -6.44
C ASN A 27 -7.77 -12.53 -6.22
N SER A 28 -7.14 -12.45 -5.05
CA SER A 28 -5.77 -11.95 -4.94
C SER A 28 -4.88 -12.73 -5.91
N GLU A 29 -4.74 -12.23 -7.13
CA GLU A 29 -3.63 -12.63 -7.98
C GLU A 29 -2.35 -12.08 -7.37
N THR A 30 -1.53 -13.00 -6.90
CA THR A 30 -0.10 -12.83 -6.65
C THR A 30 0.54 -12.12 -7.86
N PRO A 31 1.10 -10.90 -7.74
CA PRO A 31 1.78 -10.28 -8.86
C PRO A 31 3.21 -10.82 -8.94
N THR A 32 3.36 -12.04 -9.44
CA THR A 32 4.57 -12.45 -10.17
C THR A 32 4.37 -12.11 -11.64
N GLY A 33 4.37 -10.82 -11.94
CA GLY A 33 4.18 -10.28 -13.29
C GLY A 33 4.97 -8.99 -13.38
N LYS A 34 5.73 -8.83 -14.48
CA LYS A 34 6.43 -7.57 -14.79
C LYS A 34 5.47 -6.41 -14.50
N VAL A 35 5.81 -5.58 -13.52
CA VAL A 35 5.01 -4.40 -13.14
C VAL A 35 4.63 -3.68 -14.43
N ASN A 36 3.34 -3.65 -14.76
CA ASN A 36 2.86 -2.99 -15.97
C ASN A 36 2.87 -1.47 -15.73
N ALA A 37 4.08 -0.91 -15.75
CA ALA A 37 4.35 0.47 -15.36
C ALA A 37 3.52 1.47 -16.19
N THR A 38 3.28 1.17 -17.47
CA THR A 38 2.43 2.00 -18.34
C THR A 38 0.96 1.99 -17.91
N GLN A 39 0.43 0.84 -17.49
CA GLN A 39 -0.96 0.77 -17.00
C GLN A 39 -1.11 1.53 -15.68
N ILE A 40 -0.17 1.36 -14.75
CA ILE A 40 -0.17 2.06 -13.46
C ILE A 40 0.00 3.57 -13.68
N GLN A 41 0.90 3.98 -14.59
CA GLN A 41 1.11 5.39 -14.94
C GLN A 41 -0.18 6.04 -15.47
N LYS A 42 -0.96 5.34 -16.29
CA LYS A 42 -2.27 5.83 -16.76
C LYS A 42 -3.26 5.99 -15.62
N GLN A 43 -3.29 5.07 -14.66
CA GLN A 43 -4.18 5.15 -13.50
C GLN A 43 -3.82 6.30 -12.56
N LEU A 44 -2.52 6.58 -12.40
CA LEU A 44 -2.00 7.65 -11.55
C LEU A 44 -2.33 9.06 -12.07
N GLN A 45 -2.62 9.24 -13.35
CA GLN A 45 -2.82 10.57 -13.93
C GLN A 45 -3.89 11.38 -13.19
N GLY A 46 -3.60 12.67 -12.99
CA GLY A 46 -4.50 13.62 -12.35
C GLY A 46 -4.03 14.06 -10.98
N VAL A 47 -4.98 14.58 -10.19
CA VAL A 47 -4.75 15.15 -8.87
C VAL A 47 -5.28 14.20 -7.80
N TRP A 48 -4.47 14.00 -6.76
CA TRP A 48 -4.77 13.23 -5.58
C TRP A 48 -4.64 14.13 -4.37
N LYS A 49 -5.63 14.11 -3.48
CA LYS A 49 -5.63 14.91 -2.25
C LYS A 49 -5.64 13.99 -1.05
N GLU A 50 -4.80 14.27 -0.08
CA GLU A 50 -4.75 13.53 1.17
C GLU A 50 -6.12 13.59 1.86
N ALA A 51 -6.59 12.43 2.33
CA ALA A 51 -7.89 12.30 2.97
C ALA A 51 -7.96 13.11 4.28
N GLU A 52 -6.83 13.25 4.97
CA GLU A 52 -6.73 13.86 6.30
C GLU A 52 -5.67 14.99 6.33
N TYR A 53 -5.74 15.84 7.36
CA TYR A 53 -4.77 16.91 7.57
C TYR A 53 -3.35 16.34 7.71
N PRO A 54 -2.32 16.88 7.03
CA PRO A 54 -2.20 18.25 6.51
C PRO A 54 -2.61 18.48 5.05
N PHE A 55 -3.55 17.69 4.50
CA PHE A 55 -4.15 17.90 3.18
C PHE A 55 -3.15 18.03 2.04
N ARG A 56 -2.10 17.20 2.06
CA ARG A 56 -1.12 17.15 0.97
C ARG A 56 -1.81 16.88 -0.36
N LYS A 57 -1.25 17.43 -1.43
CA LYS A 57 -1.70 17.22 -2.80
C LYS A 57 -0.58 16.59 -3.61
N VAL A 58 -0.91 15.56 -4.38
CA VAL A 58 -0.01 14.94 -5.34
C VAL A 58 -0.63 15.05 -6.73
N GLU A 59 0.13 15.53 -7.70
CA GLU A 59 -0.31 15.68 -9.08
C GLU A 59 0.62 14.90 -10.00
N PHE A 60 0.08 13.94 -10.74
CA PHE A 60 0.81 13.17 -11.74
C PHE A 60 0.43 13.64 -13.15
N LYS A 61 1.45 13.92 -13.95
CA LYS A 61 1.36 14.27 -15.38
C LYS A 61 2.42 13.51 -16.13
N ASP A 62 2.01 12.61 -17.02
CA ASP A 62 2.90 11.70 -17.72
C ASP A 62 3.78 10.91 -16.72
N TRP A 63 5.10 11.07 -16.79
CA TRP A 63 6.11 10.51 -15.88
C TRP A 63 6.64 11.53 -14.87
N MET A 64 5.91 12.62 -14.67
CA MET A 64 6.23 13.67 -13.72
C MET A 64 5.23 13.68 -12.58
N VAL A 65 5.71 14.01 -11.39
CA VAL A 65 4.92 14.13 -10.17
C VAL A 65 5.26 15.42 -9.44
N LYS A 66 4.26 16.01 -8.83
CA LYS A 66 4.40 17.21 -8.01
C LYS A 66 3.74 16.98 -6.66
N LEU A 67 4.52 17.06 -5.58
CA LEU A 67 4.04 16.89 -4.21
C LEU A 67 3.97 18.25 -3.54
N THR A 68 2.77 18.67 -3.12
CA THR A 68 2.52 19.94 -2.45
C THR A 68 2.02 19.65 -1.04
N GLU A 69 2.62 20.30 -0.06
CA GLU A 69 2.23 20.19 1.35
C GLU A 69 1.74 21.55 1.83
N GLU A 70 0.64 21.56 2.57
CA GLU A 70 0.09 22.78 3.14
C GLU A 70 1.05 23.34 4.21
N GLY A 71 1.31 24.65 4.19
CA GLY A 71 2.19 25.29 5.17
C GLY A 71 3.69 25.21 4.88
N VAL A 72 4.14 24.48 3.85
CA VAL A 72 5.55 24.49 3.43
C VAL A 72 5.83 25.69 2.53
N SER A 73 6.73 26.57 2.95
CA SER A 73 7.18 27.72 2.15
C SER A 73 8.14 27.27 1.05
N GLY A 74 7.61 27.02 -0.14
CA GLY A 74 8.41 26.67 -1.31
C GLY A 74 7.51 26.35 -2.50
N SER A 75 7.92 26.78 -3.69
CA SER A 75 7.21 26.36 -4.91
C SER A 75 7.50 24.88 -5.15
N SER A 76 6.53 24.02 -4.89
CA SER A 76 6.60 22.62 -5.34
C SER A 76 6.72 22.59 -6.87
N THR A 77 7.77 21.96 -7.38
CA THR A 77 8.01 21.74 -8.81
C THR A 77 7.68 20.31 -9.17
N PHE A 78 7.42 20.08 -10.46
CA PHE A 78 7.36 18.71 -10.95
C PHE A 78 8.75 18.10 -10.97
N GLU A 79 8.84 16.83 -10.58
CA GLU A 79 10.02 15.99 -10.65
C GLU A 79 9.68 14.68 -11.36
N THR A 80 10.68 13.99 -11.89
CA THR A 80 10.53 12.73 -12.62
C THR A 80 10.36 11.57 -11.64
N TYR A 81 9.36 10.72 -11.89
CA TYR A 81 9.20 9.49 -11.13
C TYR A 81 9.41 8.25 -11.99
N ALA A 82 9.78 7.16 -11.32
CA ALA A 82 9.83 5.82 -11.91
C ALA A 82 9.09 4.82 -11.02
N LEU A 83 8.57 3.76 -11.63
CA LEU A 83 7.91 2.65 -10.95
C LEU A 83 8.84 1.44 -10.98
N ALA A 84 9.20 0.91 -9.81
CA ALA A 84 10.15 -0.19 -9.69
C ALA A 84 9.78 -1.13 -8.54
N GLY A 85 10.26 -2.38 -8.59
CA GLY A 85 10.15 -3.34 -7.48
C GLY A 85 11.28 -3.19 -6.43
N SER A 86 12.25 -2.32 -6.68
CA SER A 86 13.41 -2.09 -5.80
C SER A 86 13.84 -0.64 -5.85
N CYS A 87 14.25 -0.09 -4.72
CA CYS A 87 14.81 1.26 -4.68
C CYS A 87 16.27 1.23 -5.13
N ARG A 88 16.63 2.11 -6.06
CA ARG A 88 18.00 2.21 -6.61
C ARG A 88 18.94 3.08 -5.77
N PHE A 89 18.38 3.84 -4.84
CA PHE A 89 19.13 4.75 -3.98
C PHE A 89 19.55 4.02 -2.71
N ALA A 90 20.69 4.41 -2.13
CA ALA A 90 21.10 3.96 -0.81
C ALA A 90 20.26 4.69 0.25
N ASN A 91 18.96 4.40 0.29
CA ASN A 91 18.00 5.13 1.11
C ASN A 91 17.63 4.35 2.37
N THR A 92 17.52 5.09 3.48
CA THR A 92 17.11 4.57 4.80
C THR A 92 15.61 4.73 5.05
N ASN A 93 14.89 5.38 4.12
CA ASN A 93 13.49 5.72 4.28
C ASN A 93 12.52 4.60 3.84
N ILE A 94 13.03 3.43 3.46
CA ILE A 94 12.19 2.27 3.11
C ILE A 94 12.75 1.01 3.81
N LYS A 95 11.87 0.31 4.51
CA LYS A 95 12.15 -0.99 5.17
C LYS A 95 11.20 -2.04 4.61
N ASP A 96 11.51 -3.32 4.79
CA ASP A 96 10.60 -4.45 4.48
C ASP A 96 10.03 -4.40 3.05
N VAL A 97 10.93 -4.34 2.06
CA VAL A 97 10.55 -4.45 0.63
C VAL A 97 10.41 -5.92 0.28
N THR A 98 9.23 -6.30 -0.17
CA THR A 98 8.95 -7.65 -0.68
C THR A 98 8.97 -7.64 -2.22
N PRO A 99 9.11 -8.80 -2.89
CA PRO A 99 9.07 -8.86 -4.35
C PRO A 99 7.77 -8.32 -4.99
N THR A 100 6.68 -8.26 -4.22
CA THR A 100 5.38 -7.74 -4.66
C THR A 100 5.19 -6.26 -4.33
N THR A 101 6.13 -5.64 -3.62
CA THR A 101 6.06 -4.23 -3.25
C THR A 101 6.36 -3.36 -4.48
N LEU A 102 5.39 -2.55 -4.87
CA LEU A 102 5.58 -1.51 -5.87
C LEU A 102 6.15 -0.26 -5.20
N LEU A 103 7.21 0.30 -5.78
CA LEU A 103 7.85 1.52 -5.30
C LEU A 103 7.69 2.65 -6.32
N LEU A 104 7.30 3.81 -5.82
CA LEU A 104 7.40 5.09 -6.50
C LEU A 104 8.78 5.69 -6.20
N THR A 105 9.63 5.80 -7.21
CA THR A 105 10.99 6.35 -7.08
C THR A 105 10.99 7.77 -7.59
N LEU A 106 11.29 8.73 -6.72
CA LEU A 106 11.38 10.16 -7.04
C LEU A 106 12.86 10.47 -7.32
N THR A 107 13.16 10.81 -8.57
CA THR A 107 14.54 10.74 -9.07
C THR A 107 15.40 11.87 -8.55
N GLU A 108 14.86 13.08 -8.56
CA GLU A 108 15.55 14.31 -8.19
C GLU A 108 15.71 14.41 -6.68
N SER A 109 14.71 13.94 -5.92
CA SER A 109 14.75 13.86 -4.46
C SER A 109 15.47 12.61 -3.92
N GLU A 110 15.96 11.72 -4.79
CA GLU A 110 16.62 10.45 -4.44
C GLU A 110 15.89 9.60 -3.36
N ARG A 111 14.56 9.63 -3.39
CA ARG A 111 13.70 8.95 -2.41
C ARG A 111 12.81 7.93 -3.08
N CYS A 112 12.43 6.90 -2.32
CA CYS A 112 11.46 5.91 -2.74
C CYS A 112 10.29 5.89 -1.75
N GLU A 113 9.10 5.64 -2.24
CA GLU A 113 7.86 5.46 -1.46
C GLU A 113 7.27 4.10 -1.83
N LYS A 114 6.81 3.32 -0.84
CA LYS A 114 5.94 2.18 -1.12
C LYS A 114 4.63 2.71 -1.63
N MET A 115 4.12 2.11 -2.70
CA MET A 115 2.90 2.56 -3.35
C MET A 115 1.89 1.42 -3.42
N ASN A 116 0.66 1.73 -3.04
CA ASN A 116 -0.50 0.92 -3.33
C ASN A 116 -1.52 1.80 -4.07
N LEU A 117 -2.11 1.28 -5.14
CA LEU A 117 -3.00 2.02 -6.01
C LEU A 117 -4.26 1.22 -6.29
N THR A 118 -5.38 1.90 -6.15
CA THR A 118 -6.71 1.46 -6.58
C THR A 118 -7.31 2.53 -7.50
N ASP A 119 -8.52 2.32 -8.01
CA ASP A 119 -9.16 3.28 -8.91
C ASP A 119 -9.40 4.65 -8.28
N THR A 120 -9.60 4.70 -6.96
CA THR A 120 -9.96 5.93 -6.22
C THR A 120 -8.95 6.33 -5.14
N THR A 121 -8.07 5.41 -4.74
CA THR A 121 -7.17 5.61 -3.60
C THR A 121 -5.73 5.31 -3.99
N LEU A 122 -4.84 6.24 -3.65
CA LEU A 122 -3.39 6.10 -3.73
C LEU A 122 -2.84 6.13 -2.31
N THR A 123 -2.12 5.10 -1.91
CA THR A 123 -1.42 5.05 -0.63
C THR A 123 0.08 5.14 -0.87
N LEU A 124 0.74 6.12 -0.24
CA LEU A 124 2.19 6.22 -0.18
C LEU A 124 2.65 5.96 1.25
N SER A 125 3.63 5.06 1.43
CA SER A 125 4.15 4.73 2.75
C SER A 125 5.66 4.51 2.75
N GLY A 126 6.25 4.69 3.92
CA GLY A 126 7.69 4.58 4.09
C GLY A 126 8.08 4.63 5.56
N PHE A 127 9.36 4.90 5.78
CA PHE A 127 9.97 4.98 7.09
C PHE A 127 10.60 6.36 7.27
N ASN A 128 10.19 7.09 8.30
CA ASN A 128 10.79 8.35 8.67
C ASN A 128 11.94 8.08 9.64
N THR A 129 13.17 8.42 9.22
CA THR A 129 14.38 8.19 10.03
C THR A 129 14.51 9.15 11.21
N SER A 130 13.96 10.35 11.11
CA SER A 130 13.99 11.36 12.17
C SER A 130 13.06 10.99 13.33
N SER A 131 11.85 10.49 13.03
CA SER A 131 10.91 10.01 14.06
C SER A 131 11.06 8.52 14.38
N ASN A 132 11.91 7.80 13.65
CA ASN A 132 12.11 6.35 13.75
C ASN A 132 10.79 5.55 13.65
N ALA A 133 9.86 6.00 12.81
CA ALA A 133 8.53 5.43 12.67
C ALA A 133 8.12 5.25 11.21
N ASN A 134 7.28 4.25 10.95
CA ASN A 134 6.61 4.12 9.65
C ASN A 134 5.58 5.24 9.50
N TYR A 135 5.40 5.73 8.28
CA TYR A 135 4.29 6.61 7.92
C TYR A 135 3.50 6.00 6.77
N GLU A 136 2.22 6.38 6.71
CA GLU A 136 1.31 6.06 5.63
C GLU A 136 0.51 7.33 5.30
N ILE A 137 0.32 7.56 4.02
CA ILE A 137 -0.41 8.71 3.49
C ILE A 137 -1.44 8.18 2.51
N VAL A 138 -2.71 8.46 2.78
CA VAL A 138 -3.81 8.05 1.94
C VAL A 138 -4.32 9.24 1.15
N TYR A 139 -4.26 9.15 -0.17
CA TYR A 139 -4.78 10.14 -1.08
C TYR A 139 -6.02 9.63 -1.82
N LEU A 140 -6.98 10.50 -2.01
CA LEU A 140 -8.20 10.28 -2.77
C LEU A 140 -8.10 11.01 -4.11
N LYS A 141 -8.46 10.30 -5.18
CA LYS A 141 -8.55 10.88 -6.52
C LYS A 141 -9.57 12.02 -6.54
N GLN A 142 -9.23 13.13 -7.19
CA GLN A 142 -10.09 14.31 -7.34
C GLN A 142 -10.81 14.33 -8.69
#